data_AF-A0A3D0G2S5-F1
#
_entry.id   AF-A0A3D0G2S5-F1
#
_cell.length_a   1.000
_cell.length_b   1.000
_cell.length_c   1.000
_cell.angle_alpha   90.00
_cell.angle_beta   90.00
_cell.angle_gamma   90.00
#
_symmetry.space_group_name_H-M   'P 1'
#
loop_
_entity.id
_entity.type
_entity.pdbx_description
1 polymer ?
#
loop_
_entity_poly.entity_id
_entity_poly.type
_entity_poly.pdbx_seq_one_letter_code
_entity_poly.pdbx_strand_id
1 'polypeptide(L)' 'IAVPSVIAFLFVEVAVAPPWTIGAVNIPAFLVVIAMTTTTAPLGARIAHGLDPKPLKRVFGVFLLIIAGNMLRKSLMG' A
#
# COMPACT_ATOMS: atom_id res chain seq x y z
N ILE A 1 10.94 0.63 -5.26
CA ILE A 1 11.14 0.04 -3.91
C ILE A 1 10.73 -1.43 -3.83
N ALA A 2 9.58 -1.84 -4.38
CA ALA A 2 9.07 -3.21 -4.20
C ALA A 2 9.97 -4.32 -4.78
N VAL A 3 10.53 -4.12 -5.98
CA VAL A 3 11.36 -5.12 -6.67
C VAL A 3 12.58 -5.58 -5.84
N PRO A 4 13.48 -4.69 -5.37
CA PRO A 4 14.61 -5.12 -4.55
C PRO A 4 14.18 -5.73 -3.21
N SER A 5 13.07 -5.26 -2.60
CA SER A 5 12.54 -5.84 -1.37
C SER A 5 12.03 -7.27 -1.55
N VAL A 6 11.31 -7.56 -2.64
CA VAL A 6 10.83 -8.93 -2.92
C VAL A 6 11.99 -9.88 -3.17
N ILE A 7 13.02 -9.43 -3.90
CA ILE A 7 14.25 -10.22 -4.12
C ILE A 7 14.90 -10.54 -2.77
N ALA A 8 15.06 -9.56 -1.88
CA ALA A 8 15.61 -9.79 -0.55
C ALA A 8 14.77 -10.79 0.27
N PHE A 9 13.44 -10.67 0.25
CA PHE A 9 12.55 -11.57 1.00
C PHE A 9 12.51 -13.01 0.47
N LEU A 10 12.86 -13.26 -0.79
CA LEU A 10 12.96 -14.62 -1.33
C LEU A 10 14.15 -15.41 -0.73
N PHE A 11 15.19 -14.72 -0.25
CA PHE A 11 16.36 -15.34 0.38
C PHE A 11 16.27 -15.45 1.91
N VAL A 12 15.17 -14.98 2.52
CA VAL A 12 14.97 -15.07 3.97
C VAL A 12 14.38 -16.43 4.33
N GLU A 13 15.08 -17.21 5.16
CA GLU A 13 14.57 -18.50 5.65
C GLU A 13 13.49 -18.30 6.73
N VAL A 14 12.42 -19.09 6.64
CA VAL A 14 11.31 -19.07 7.61
C VAL A 14 11.17 -20.47 8.22
N ALA A 15 11.36 -20.58 9.53
CA ALA A 15 11.38 -21.86 10.25
C ALA A 15 10.03 -22.60 10.25
N VAL A 16 8.91 -21.87 10.18
CA VAL A 16 7.55 -22.43 10.05
C VAL A 16 6.84 -21.72 8.91
N ALA A 17 7.00 -22.24 7.70
CA ALA A 17 6.43 -21.64 6.51
C ALA A 17 5.05 -22.25 6.19
N PRO A 18 4.02 -21.43 5.90
CA PRO A 18 2.78 -21.90 5.30
C PRO A 18 3.07 -22.61 3.97
N PRO A 19 2.22 -23.56 3.54
CA PRO A 19 2.42 -24.22 2.24
C PRO A 19 2.45 -23.17 1.11
N TRP A 20 3.26 -23.41 0.07
CA TRP A 20 3.46 -22.50 -1.08
C TRP A 20 4.25 -21.20 -0.80
N THR A 21 5.14 -21.22 0.19
CA THR A 21 6.02 -20.09 0.53
C THR A 21 7.45 -20.37 0.04
N ILE A 22 8.06 -19.40 -0.65
CA ILE A 22 9.48 -19.43 -1.07
C ILE A 22 10.20 -18.31 -0.30
N GLY A 23 11.15 -18.69 0.55
CA GLY A 23 11.74 -17.76 1.53
C GLY A 23 10.67 -17.22 2.47
N ALA A 24 10.55 -15.88 2.54
CA ALA A 24 9.50 -15.19 3.28
C ALA A 24 8.29 -14.76 2.41
N VAL A 25 8.23 -15.17 1.14
CA VAL A 25 7.17 -14.77 0.20
C VAL A 25 6.19 -15.90 -0.04
N ASN A 26 4.92 -15.72 0.35
CA ASN A 26 3.85 -16.65 0.02
C ASN A 26 3.34 -16.38 -1.41
N ILE A 27 3.53 -17.34 -2.32
CA ILE A 27 3.26 -17.16 -3.75
C ILE A 27 1.77 -16.95 -4.04
N PRO A 28 0.82 -17.71 -3.47
CA PRO A 28 -0.60 -17.45 -3.62
C PRO A 28 -1.01 -16.05 -3.14
N ALA A 29 -0.57 -15.64 -1.94
CA ALA A 29 -0.87 -14.31 -1.41
C ALA A 29 -0.28 -13.19 -2.29
N PHE A 30 0.95 -13.38 -2.78
CA PHE A 30 1.61 -12.44 -3.69
C PHE A 30 0.81 -12.25 -4.98
N LEU A 31 0.35 -13.33 -5.61
CA LEU A 31 -0.46 -13.27 -6.82
C LEU A 31 -1.82 -12.59 -6.58
N VAL A 32 -2.49 -12.90 -5.47
CA VAL A 32 -3.76 -12.25 -5.11
C VAL A 32 -3.58 -10.75 -4.92
N VAL A 33 -2.54 -10.32 -4.20
CA VAL A 33 -2.24 -8.90 -3.99
C VAL A 33 -1.98 -8.20 -5.32
N ILE A 34 -1.19 -8.80 -6.21
CA ILE A 34 -0.94 -8.23 -7.55
C ILE A 34 -2.22 -8.13 -8.36
N ALA A 35 -3.03 -9.18 -8.40
CA ALA A 35 -4.29 -9.20 -9.14
C ALA A 35 -5.26 -8.12 -8.63
N MET A 36 -5.43 -8.01 -7.32
CA MET A 36 -6.29 -6.99 -6.72
C MET A 36 -5.75 -5.58 -6.94
N THR A 37 -4.43 -5.38 -6.85
CA THR A 37 -3.82 -4.06 -7.02
C THR A 37 -3.90 -3.61 -8.48
N THR A 38 -3.58 -4.48 -9.42
CA THR A 38 -3.59 -4.16 -10.86
C THR A 38 -4.98 -3.90 -11.41
N THR A 39 -6.02 -4.47 -10.80
CA THR A 39 -7.43 -4.19 -11.16
C THR A 39 -7.98 -2.96 -10.44
N THR A 40 -7.67 -2.78 -9.16
CA THR A 40 -8.24 -1.70 -8.35
C THR A 40 -7.53 -0.35 -8.56
N ALA A 41 -6.21 -0.35 -8.78
CA ALA A 41 -5.44 0.88 -9.02
C ALA A 41 -5.92 1.70 -10.24
N PRO A 42 -6.14 1.12 -11.44
CA PRO A 42 -6.64 1.89 -12.58
C PRO A 42 -8.09 2.35 -12.38
N LEU A 43 -8.92 1.58 -11.65
CA LEU A 43 -10.27 2.00 -11.31
C LEU A 43 -10.25 3.28 -10.44
N GLY A 44 -9.43 3.29 -9.39
CA GLY A 44 -9.24 4.47 -8.55
C GLY A 44 -8.69 5.67 -9.33
N ALA A 45 -7.71 5.45 -10.21
CA ALA A 45 -7.14 6.51 -11.05
C ALA A 45 -8.18 7.13 -12.01
N ARG A 46 -9.03 6.30 -12.63
CA ARG A 46 -10.11 6.79 -13.51
C ARG A 46 -11.13 7.65 -12.75
N ILE A 47 -11.53 7.21 -11.55
CA ILE A 47 -12.46 7.96 -10.70
C ILE A 47 -11.84 9.30 -10.28
N ALA A 48 -10.55 9.30 -9.91
CA ALA A 48 -9.84 10.51 -9.50
C ALA A 48 -9.66 11.52 -10.66
N HIS A 49 -9.37 11.05 -11.87
CA HIS A 49 -9.22 11.93 -13.04
C HIS A 49 -10.54 12.48 -13.58
N GLY A 50 -11.66 11.81 -13.31
CA GLY A 50 -13.00 12.30 -13.65
C GLY A 50 -13.57 13.32 -12.66
N LEU A 51 -12.91 13.56 -11.53
CA LEU A 51 -13.38 14.50 -10.51
C LEU A 51 -12.89 15.92 -10.81
N ASP A 52 -13.76 16.92 -10.56
CA ASP A 52 -13.37 18.32 -10.72
C ASP A 52 -12.16 18.68 -9.83
N PRO A 53 -11.11 19.32 -10.38
CA PRO A 53 -9.86 19.56 -9.66
C PRO A 53 -10.00 20.55 -8.48
N LYS A 54 -11.05 21.38 -8.46
CA LYS A 54 -11.31 22.35 -7.38
C LYS A 54 -11.77 21.66 -6.08
N PRO A 55 -12.84 20.86 -6.04
CA PRO A 55 -13.22 20.12 -4.83
C PRO A 55 -12.18 19.07 -4.44
N LEU A 56 -11.54 18.39 -5.40
CA LEU A 56 -10.53 17.37 -5.11
C LEU A 56 -9.35 17.91 -4.29
N LYS A 57 -8.80 19.07 -4.68
CA LYS A 57 -7.72 19.73 -3.95
C LYS A 57 -8.11 20.11 -2.52
N ARG A 58 -9.36 20.56 -2.31
CA ARG A 58 -9.85 20.92 -0.97
C ARG A 58 -9.97 19.70 -0.07
N VAL A 59 -10.57 18.61 -0.56
CA VAL A 59 -10.72 17.37 0.20
C VAL A 59 -9.36 16.78 0.54
N PHE A 60 -8.43 16.76 -0.41
CA PHE A 60 -7.08 16.28 -0.17
C PHE A 60 -6.32 17.14 0.86
N GLY A 61 -6.46 18.47 0.80
CA GLY A 61 -5.87 19.37 1.79
C GLY A 61 -6.41 19.14 3.20
N VAL A 62 -7.72 18.97 3.36
CA VAL A 62 -8.34 18.63 4.65
C VAL A 62 -7.82 17.29 5.16
N PHE A 63 -7.74 16.28 4.29
CA PHE A 63 -7.19 14.98 4.62
C PHE A 63 -5.74 15.06 5.10
N LEU A 64 -4.88 15.82 4.41
CA LEU A 64 -3.49 16.04 4.84
C LEU A 64 -3.42 16.75 6.19
N LEU A 65 -4.32 17.71 6.46
CA LEU A 65 -4.36 18.43 7.73
C LEU A 65 -4.75 17.49 8.89
N ILE A 66 -5.68 16.56 8.64
CA ILE A 66 -6.05 15.50 9.60
C ILE A 66 -4.86 14.56 9.85
N ILE A 67 -4.17 14.09 8.81
CA ILE A 67 -2.99 13.23 8.96
C ILE A 67 -1.87 13.95 9.70
N ALA A 68 -1.56 15.19 9.33
CA ALA A 68 -0.56 15.99 10.00
C ALA A 68 -0.91 16.19 11.48
N GLY A 69 -2.18 16.46 11.79
CA GLY A 69 -2.68 16.51 13.16
C GLY A 69 -2.53 15.18 13.91
N ASN A 70 -2.81 14.05 13.25
CA ASN A 70 -2.62 12.72 13.83
C ASN A 70 -1.14 12.41 14.08
N MET A 71 -0.26 12.75 13.15
CA MET A 71 1.19 12.58 13.30
C MET A 71 1.75 13.48 14.40
N LEU A 72 1.29 14.73 14.48
CA LEU A 72 1.68 15.66 15.55
C LEU A 72 1.19 15.16 16.91
N ARG A 73 -0.06 14.67 17.00
CA ARG A 73 -0.57 14.01 18.20
C ARG A 73 0.27 12.79 18.57
N LYS A 74 0.58 11.92 17.62
CA LYS A 74 1.38 10.70 17.86
C LYS A 74 2.82 11.01 18.25
N SER A 75 3.38 12.13 17.77
CA SER A 75 4.73 12.58 18.11
C SER A 75 4.78 13.30 19.46
N LEU A 76 3.74 14.04 19.86
CA LEU A 76 3.68 14.80 21.12
C LEU A 76 3.15 13.96 22.29
N MET A 77 2.22 13.05 22.02
CA MET A 77 1.70 12.05 22.96
C MET A 77 2.39 10.69 22.77
N GLY A 78 3.58 10.69 22.15
CA GLY A 78 4.49 9.55 22.15
C GLY A 78 4.99 9.29 23.56
#